data_AF-A0A523K6M4-F1
#
_entry.id   AF-A0A523K6M4-F1
#
_cell.length_a   1.000
_cell.length_b   1.000
_cell.length_c   1.000
_cell.angle_alpha   90.00
_cell.angle_beta   90.00
_cell.angle_gamma   90.00
#
_symmetry.space_group_name_H-M   'P 1'
#
loop_
_entity.id
_entity.type
_entity.pdbx_description
1 polymer ?
#
loop_
_entity_poly.entity_id
_entity_poly.type
_entity_poly.pdbx_seq_one_letter_code
_entity_poly.pdbx_strand_id
1 'polypeptide(L)'
;MLANQLPLLQFGTPLPPIVGQIDAYGRPDGKKYDQRFMAALSIVAFSDPNDVLSYAIPVGYEDEYMDSRRCPEVVNVSINVVDAINLFGIGGFVNPMAAHEAYGNDERVIGLMVGGIGYDLTDPKVATECSWLETVK
;
A
#
# COMPACT_ATOMS: atom_id res chain seq x y z
N MET A 1 4.90 -8.27 11.39
CA MET A 1 4.64 -8.69 9.99
C MET A 1 5.88 -8.39 9.16
N LEU A 2 6.14 -9.15 8.08
CA LEU A 2 7.22 -8.77 7.16
C LEU A 2 6.79 -7.50 6.43
N ALA A 3 7.69 -6.52 6.37
CA ALA A 3 7.44 -5.25 5.72
C ALA A 3 7.22 -5.38 4.21
N ASN A 4 6.56 -4.39 3.61
CA ASN A 4 6.46 -4.29 2.15
C ASN A 4 7.85 -4.07 1.54
N GLN A 5 8.34 -5.07 0.83
CA GLN A 5 9.65 -5.06 0.16
C GLN A 5 9.51 -5.03 -1.37
N LEU A 6 8.32 -4.81 -1.92
CA LEU A 6 8.08 -4.88 -3.35
C LEU A 6 9.03 -3.95 -4.16
N PRO A 7 9.22 -2.67 -3.79
CA PRO A 7 10.19 -1.82 -4.49
C PRO A 7 11.63 -2.34 -4.36
N LEU A 8 11.98 -2.94 -3.22
CA LEU A 8 13.31 -3.50 -3.00
C LEU A 8 13.58 -4.70 -3.89
N LEU A 9 12.61 -5.62 -3.99
CA LEU A 9 12.70 -6.83 -4.81
C LEU A 9 12.74 -6.53 -6.30
N GLN A 10 12.18 -5.39 -6.72
CA GLN A 10 12.23 -4.93 -8.10
C GLN A 10 13.64 -4.51 -8.52
N PHE A 11 14.48 -4.02 -7.59
CA PHE A 11 15.87 -3.68 -7.89
C PHE A 11 16.65 -4.92 -8.31
N GLY A 12 17.12 -4.91 -9.56
CA GLY A 12 17.87 -6.03 -10.15
C GLY A 12 17.03 -6.97 -11.02
N THR A 13 15.73 -6.71 -11.17
CA THR A 13 14.89 -7.40 -12.16
C THR A 13 14.70 -6.55 -13.41
N PRO A 14 14.73 -7.15 -14.62
CA PRO A 14 14.41 -6.43 -15.84
C PRO A 14 12.95 -5.96 -15.80
N LEU A 15 12.68 -4.81 -16.41
CA LEU A 15 11.31 -4.32 -16.55
C LEU A 15 10.47 -5.31 -17.39
N PRO A 16 9.17 -5.43 -17.09
CA PRO A 16 8.24 -6.15 -17.94
C PRO A 16 8.22 -5.60 -19.37
N PRO A 17 7.84 -6.43 -20.37
CA PRO A 17 7.86 -6.00 -21.77
C PRO A 17 6.82 -4.93 -22.12
N ILE A 18 5.78 -4.78 -21.30
CA ILE A 18 4.66 -3.85 -21.53
C ILE A 18 4.39 -3.11 -20.22
N VAL A 19 4.87 -1.88 -20.13
CA VAL A 19 4.68 -0.96 -19.00
C VAL A 19 3.99 0.33 -19.50
N GLY A 20 3.43 1.13 -18.59
CA GLY A 20 2.81 2.43 -18.89
C GLY A 20 1.60 2.40 -19.84
N GLN A 21 0.96 1.24 -19.99
CA GLN A 21 -0.20 1.06 -20.87
C GLN A 21 -1.44 0.58 -20.10
N ILE A 22 -1.51 0.81 -18.79
CA ILE A 22 -2.57 0.27 -17.93
C ILE A 22 -3.95 0.61 -18.49
N ASP A 23 -4.21 1.87 -18.85
CA ASP A 23 -5.51 2.29 -19.40
C ASP A 23 -5.92 1.54 -20.67
N ALA A 24 -4.96 1.17 -21.52
CA ALA A 24 -5.25 0.45 -22.76
C ALA A 24 -5.72 -0.99 -22.50
N TYR A 25 -5.25 -1.62 -21.43
CA TYR A 25 -5.54 -3.02 -21.08
C TYR A 25 -6.58 -3.17 -19.96
N GLY A 26 -6.59 -2.29 -18.96
CA GLY A 26 -7.39 -2.41 -17.74
C GLY A 26 -8.76 -1.78 -17.80
N ARG A 27 -8.97 -0.78 -18.66
CA ARG A 27 -10.28 -0.16 -18.79
C ARG A 27 -11.18 -0.95 -19.75
N PRO A 28 -12.47 -1.15 -19.45
CA PRO A 28 -13.41 -1.81 -20.37
C PRO A 28 -13.51 -1.18 -21.76
N ASP A 29 -13.28 0.14 -21.86
CA ASP A 29 -13.24 0.90 -23.12
C ASP A 29 -11.83 0.99 -23.75
N GLY A 30 -10.84 0.32 -23.14
CA GLY A 30 -9.46 0.32 -23.57
C GLY A 30 -9.24 -0.43 -24.89
N LYS A 31 -8.40 0.11 -25.76
CA LYS A 31 -8.12 -0.44 -27.11
C LYS A 31 -7.56 -1.87 -27.11
N LYS A 32 -7.03 -2.34 -25.98
CA LYS A 32 -6.40 -3.65 -25.80
C LYS A 32 -7.04 -4.43 -24.64
N TYR A 33 -8.26 -4.08 -24.24
CA TYR A 33 -8.93 -4.70 -23.10
C TYR A 33 -8.98 -6.23 -23.22
N ASP A 34 -9.27 -6.76 -24.42
CA ASP A 34 -9.34 -8.21 -24.67
C ASP A 34 -7.96 -8.91 -24.72
N GLN A 35 -6.86 -8.17 -24.58
CA GLN A 35 -5.48 -8.67 -24.57
C GLN A 35 -4.87 -8.67 -23.15
N ARG A 36 -5.66 -8.32 -22.13
CA ARG A 36 -5.22 -8.38 -20.73
C ARG A 36 -5.05 -9.83 -20.27
N PHE A 37 -4.13 -10.04 -19.35
CA PHE A 37 -3.88 -11.34 -18.74
C PHE A 37 -4.90 -11.65 -17.63
N MET A 38 -5.33 -10.63 -16.88
CA MET A 38 -6.33 -10.74 -15.82
C MET A 38 -7.14 -9.44 -15.72
N ALA A 39 -8.26 -9.47 -15.00
CA ALA A 39 -9.14 -8.31 -14.86
C ALA A 39 -8.48 -7.17 -14.05
N ALA A 40 -7.88 -7.50 -12.92
CA ALA A 40 -7.12 -6.57 -12.09
C ALA A 40 -6.12 -7.32 -11.22
N LEU A 41 -4.98 -6.71 -10.96
CA LEU A 41 -4.04 -7.10 -9.92
C LEU A 41 -4.09 -6.04 -8.82
N SER A 42 -4.95 -6.26 -7.84
CA SER A 42 -5.10 -5.35 -6.69
C SER A 42 -4.00 -5.61 -5.66
N ILE A 43 -3.20 -4.60 -5.38
CA ILE A 43 -2.13 -4.62 -4.38
C ILE A 43 -2.51 -3.65 -3.27
N VAL A 44 -2.62 -4.17 -2.04
CA VAL A 44 -2.80 -3.36 -0.83
C VAL A 44 -1.52 -3.43 -0.02
N ALA A 45 -0.81 -2.31 0.07
CA ALA A 45 0.48 -2.21 0.76
C ALA A 45 0.31 -1.55 2.12
N PHE A 46 0.44 -2.34 3.18
CA PHE A 46 0.40 -1.87 4.56
C PHE A 46 1.79 -1.41 5.03
N SER A 47 1.86 -0.25 5.68
CA SER A 47 3.11 0.31 6.23
C SER A 47 2.85 1.16 7.48
N ASP A 48 3.84 1.24 8.37
CA ASP A 48 3.93 2.24 9.43
C ASP A 48 5.07 3.21 9.07
N PRO A 49 4.79 4.52 8.88
CA PRO A 49 5.83 5.52 8.62
C PRO A 49 6.97 5.56 9.65
N ASN A 50 6.74 5.09 10.88
CA ASN A 50 7.74 5.02 11.93
C ASN A 50 8.50 3.68 11.97
N ASP A 51 8.03 2.64 11.29
CA ASP A 51 8.78 1.41 11.08
C ASP A 51 9.75 1.60 9.92
N VAL A 52 11.04 1.73 10.25
CA VAL A 52 12.15 1.93 9.30
C VAL A 52 12.29 0.84 8.26
N LEU A 53 11.68 -0.34 8.46
CA LEU A 53 11.73 -1.43 7.50
C LEU A 53 10.49 -1.50 6.62
N SER A 54 9.45 -0.68 6.84
CA SER A 54 8.22 -0.67 6.06
C SER A 54 8.13 0.54 5.12
N TYR A 55 7.81 0.29 3.85
CA TYR A 55 7.77 1.33 2.82
C TYR A 55 6.47 1.28 2.02
N ALA A 56 5.85 2.43 1.84
CA ALA A 56 4.78 2.59 0.87
C ALA A 56 5.30 2.31 -0.55
N ILE A 57 4.42 1.80 -1.41
CA ILE A 57 4.69 1.70 -2.84
C ILE A 57 4.68 3.13 -3.43
N PRO A 58 5.75 3.56 -4.13
CA PRO A 58 5.80 4.89 -4.74
C PRO A 58 4.67 5.14 -5.74
N VAL A 59 4.23 6.40 -5.86
CA VAL A 59 3.26 6.79 -6.89
C VAL A 59 3.85 6.52 -8.28
N GLY A 60 3.07 5.87 -9.16
CA GLY A 60 3.49 5.51 -10.51
C GLY A 60 4.30 4.20 -10.59
N TYR A 61 4.53 3.51 -9.47
CA TYR A 61 5.24 2.24 -9.46
C TYR A 61 4.60 1.21 -10.40
N GLU A 62 3.27 1.13 -10.39
CA GLU A 62 2.49 0.23 -11.24
C GLU A 62 2.61 0.56 -12.73
N ASP A 63 2.83 1.83 -13.07
CA ASP A 63 3.02 2.28 -14.44
C ASP A 63 4.44 1.97 -14.94
N GLU A 64 5.45 2.09 -14.08
CA GLU A 64 6.86 1.95 -14.46
C GLU A 64 7.39 0.51 -14.35
N TYR A 65 6.96 -0.24 -13.32
CA TYR A 65 7.58 -1.51 -12.93
C TYR A 65 6.68 -2.72 -13.10
N MET A 66 5.40 -2.55 -13.44
CA MET A 66 4.45 -3.66 -13.55
C MET A 66 3.94 -3.85 -14.98
N ASP A 67 3.71 -5.13 -15.34
CA ASP A 67 3.17 -5.47 -16.66
C ASP A 67 1.72 -4.95 -16.78
N SER A 68 1.49 -4.02 -17.70
CA SER A 68 0.19 -3.37 -17.86
C SER A 68 -0.94 -4.35 -18.23
N ARG A 69 -0.62 -5.53 -18.78
CA ARG A 69 -1.63 -6.56 -19.06
C ARG A 69 -2.21 -7.17 -17.78
N ARG A 70 -1.58 -6.96 -16.63
CA ARG A 70 -2.12 -7.38 -15.33
C ARG A 70 -3.09 -6.38 -14.72
N CYS A 71 -3.24 -5.20 -15.33
CA CYS A 71 -4.15 -4.16 -14.86
C CYS A 71 -3.95 -3.86 -13.36
N PRO A 72 -2.72 -3.49 -12.95
CA PRO A 72 -2.39 -3.31 -11.55
C PRO A 72 -3.08 -2.08 -10.95
N GLU A 73 -3.56 -2.26 -9.73
CA GLU A 73 -4.17 -1.21 -8.90
C GLU A 73 -3.47 -1.23 -7.54
N VAL A 74 -2.94 -0.09 -7.09
CA VAL A 74 -2.16 0.00 -5.86
C VAL A 74 -2.88 0.89 -4.87
N VAL A 75 -3.08 0.37 -3.65
CA VAL A 75 -3.56 1.14 -2.50
C VAL A 75 -2.52 1.04 -1.40
N ASN A 76 -2.04 2.19 -0.92
CA ASN A 76 -1.18 2.25 0.26
C ASN A 76 -2.05 2.47 1.50
N VAL A 77 -1.83 1.66 2.54
CA VAL A 77 -2.44 1.80 3.86
C VAL A 77 -1.34 2.18 4.85
N SER A 78 -1.39 3.42 5.33
CA SER A 78 -0.40 3.98 6.25
C SER A 78 -1.02 4.16 7.63
N ILE A 79 -0.51 3.43 8.63
CA ILE A 79 -1.06 3.45 10.00
C ILE A 79 0.11 3.57 10.98
N ASN A 80 0.10 4.61 11.82
CA ASN A 80 1.02 4.70 12.95
C ASN A 80 0.44 3.89 14.10
N VAL A 81 1.14 2.84 14.55
CA VAL A 81 0.63 1.94 15.62
C VAL A 81 1.25 2.22 16.99
N VAL A 82 2.27 3.08 17.05
CA VAL A 82 2.92 3.52 18.29
C VAL A 82 2.89 5.04 18.37
N ASP A 83 2.56 5.55 19.56
CA ASP A 83 2.55 6.98 19.84
C ASP A 83 3.97 7.57 19.88
N ALA A 84 4.10 8.82 19.41
CA ALA A 84 5.35 9.56 19.53
C ALA A 84 5.56 10.06 20.95
N ILE A 85 6.74 9.76 21.51
CA ILE A 85 7.17 10.26 22.83
C ILE A 85 7.74 11.66 22.63
N ASN A 86 7.16 12.67 23.26
CA ASN A 86 7.70 14.03 23.23
C ASN A 86 8.97 14.09 24.10
N LEU A 87 10.14 14.18 23.46
CA LEU A 87 11.41 14.36 24.16
C LEU A 87 11.70 15.86 24.31
N PHE A 88 11.47 16.38 25.51
CA PHE A 88 11.90 17.72 25.93
C PHE A 88 11.49 18.88 25.00
N GLY A 89 10.32 18.80 24.35
CA GLY A 89 9.80 19.85 23.47
C GLY A 89 10.46 19.92 22.09
N ILE A 90 11.32 18.96 21.73
CA ILE A 90 12.04 18.89 20.45
C ILE A 90 11.48 17.72 19.64
N GLY A 91 10.22 17.84 19.20
CA GLY A 91 9.58 16.83 18.34
C GLY A 91 9.31 15.47 19.00
N GLY A 92 8.42 14.69 18.40
CA GLY A 92 8.08 13.35 18.86
C GLY A 92 9.12 12.32 18.39
N PHE A 93 9.71 11.58 19.32
CA PHE A 93 10.53 10.41 19.04
C PHE A 93 9.67 9.14 19.09
N VAL A 94 9.68 8.34 18.03
CA VAL A 94 9.03 7.02 17.98
C VAL A 94 10.11 5.96 17.91
N ASN A 95 9.97 4.87 18.68
CA ASN A 95 10.87 3.72 18.62
C ASN A 95 10.50 2.83 17.41
N PRO A 96 11.35 2.72 16.37
CA PRO A 96 11.01 1.96 15.17
C PRO A 96 10.82 0.46 15.42
N MET A 97 11.55 -0.11 16.40
CA MET A 97 11.38 -1.52 16.76
C MET A 97 10.01 -1.77 17.38
N ALA A 98 9.55 -0.85 18.24
CA ALA A 98 8.23 -0.95 18.84
C ALA A 98 7.12 -0.85 17.78
N ALA A 99 7.27 0.05 16.79
CA ALA A 99 6.35 0.16 15.66
C ALA A 99 6.29 -1.16 14.88
N HIS A 100 7.44 -1.77 14.58
CA HIS A 100 7.52 -3.04 13.86
C HIS A 100 6.81 -4.20 14.59
N GLU A 101 7.08 -4.35 15.89
CA GLU A 101 6.51 -5.43 16.71
C GLU A 101 5.00 -5.26 16.93
N ALA A 102 4.55 -4.02 17.15
CA ALA A 102 3.15 -3.72 17.42
C ALA A 102 2.26 -3.85 16.17
N TYR A 103 2.82 -3.65 14.96
CA TYR A 103 2.02 -3.54 13.73
C TYR A 103 1.15 -4.77 13.43
N GLY A 104 1.65 -5.96 13.75
CA GLY A 104 0.91 -7.20 13.54
C GLY A 104 -0.23 -7.44 14.53
N ASN A 105 -0.34 -6.62 15.58
CA ASN A 105 -1.32 -6.74 16.65
C ASN A 105 -2.27 -5.53 16.74
N ASP A 106 -2.11 -4.53 15.86
CA ASP A 106 -2.99 -3.36 15.83
C ASP A 106 -4.36 -3.74 15.23
N GLU A 107 -5.43 -3.43 15.98
CA GLU A 107 -6.81 -3.80 15.61
C GLU A 107 -7.26 -3.15 14.30
N ARG A 108 -6.75 -1.95 13.96
CA ARG A 108 -7.09 -1.26 12.70
C ARG A 108 -6.43 -1.95 11.52
N VAL A 109 -5.16 -2.36 11.68
CA VAL A 109 -4.43 -3.12 10.66
C VAL A 109 -5.14 -4.45 10.41
N ILE A 110 -5.44 -5.21 11.46
CA ILE A 110 -6.14 -6.50 11.36
C ILE A 110 -7.53 -6.31 10.76
N GLY A 111 -8.28 -5.31 11.23
CA GLY A 111 -9.62 -4.99 10.75
C GLY A 111 -9.65 -4.64 9.26
N LEU A 112 -8.67 -3.89 8.76
CA LEU A 112 -8.53 -3.59 7.34
C LEU A 112 -8.11 -4.82 6.51
N MET A 113 -7.24 -5.67 7.02
CA MET A 113 -6.82 -6.89 6.32
C MET A 113 -7.96 -7.91 6.20
N VAL A 114 -8.79 -8.04 7.23
CA VAL A 114 -9.86 -9.05 7.30
C VAL A 114 -11.18 -8.52 6.73
N GLY A 115 -11.56 -7.30 7.12
CA GLY A 115 -12.83 -6.68 6.75
C GLY A 115 -12.76 -5.77 5.54
N GLY A 116 -11.57 -5.32 5.11
CA GLY A 116 -11.45 -4.30 4.08
C GLY A 116 -11.93 -2.92 4.56
N ILE A 117 -12.25 -2.04 3.62
CA ILE A 117 -12.77 -0.70 3.88
C ILE A 117 -14.28 -0.68 3.62
N GLY A 118 -15.07 -0.21 4.59
CA GLY A 118 -16.50 0.03 4.42
C GLY A 118 -17.40 -1.21 4.60
N TYR A 119 -16.92 -2.25 5.29
CA TYR A 119 -17.71 -3.44 5.61
C TYR A 119 -17.93 -3.58 7.12
N ASP A 120 -18.95 -4.35 7.51
CA ASP A 120 -19.33 -4.54 8.92
C ASP A 120 -18.23 -5.21 9.77
N LEU A 121 -17.29 -5.90 9.13
CA LEU A 121 -16.15 -6.56 9.78
C LEU A 121 -14.95 -5.63 9.99
N THR A 122 -14.97 -4.41 9.42
CA THR A 122 -13.91 -3.43 9.61
C THR A 122 -13.97 -2.89 11.04
N ASP A 123 -12.83 -2.81 11.73
CA ASP A 123 -12.78 -2.24 13.09
C ASP A 123 -13.34 -0.80 13.09
N PRO A 124 -14.26 -0.44 14.01
CA PRO A 124 -14.85 0.89 14.06
C PRO A 124 -13.83 2.04 14.13
N LYS A 125 -12.64 1.80 14.70
CA LYS A 125 -11.57 2.79 14.78
C LYS A 125 -11.09 3.24 13.41
N VAL A 126 -11.18 2.39 12.38
CA VAL A 126 -10.81 2.78 11.01
C VAL A 126 -11.66 3.95 10.53
N ALA A 127 -12.97 3.93 10.80
CA ALA A 127 -13.87 5.00 10.39
C ALA A 127 -13.68 6.31 11.18
N THR A 128 -13.18 6.23 12.41
CA THR A 128 -13.01 7.40 13.28
C THR A 128 -11.59 7.98 13.29
N GLU A 129 -10.58 7.18 12.97
CA GLU A 129 -9.15 7.55 13.11
C GLU A 129 -8.38 7.56 11.79
N CYS A 130 -8.90 6.97 10.72
CA CYS A 130 -8.23 6.96 9.41
C CYS A 130 -8.90 7.95 8.43
N SER A 131 -8.12 8.45 7.48
CA SER A 131 -8.60 9.29 6.39
C SER A 131 -8.21 8.70 5.03
N TRP A 132 -9.07 8.91 4.03
CA TRP A 132 -8.80 8.52 2.65
C TRP A 132 -8.16 9.70 1.90
N LEU A 133 -7.06 9.42 1.20
CA LEU A 133 -6.35 10.39 0.38
C LEU A 133 -6.20 9.83 -1.03
N GLU A 134 -6.69 10.58 -2.02
CA GLU A 134 -6.49 10.24 -3.42
C GLU A 134 -5.17 10.86 -3.91
N THR A 135 -4.27 10.03 -4.42
CA THR A 135 -3.00 10.48 -4.99
C THR A 135 -3.17 10.82 -6.47
N VAL A 136 -2.79 12.04 -6.85
CA VAL A 136 -2.79 12.46 -8.26
C VAL A 136 -1.52 11.94 -8.94
N LYS A 137 -1.70 11.28 -10.08
CA LYS A 137 -0.62 10.80 -10.96
C LYS A 137 -0.09 11.90 -11.87
#